data_AF-A0A1D8FW50-F1
#
_entry.id   AF-A0A1D8FW50-F1
#
_cell.length_a   1.000
_cell.length_b   1.000
_cell.length_c   1.000
_cell.angle_alpha   90.00
_cell.angle_beta   90.00
_cell.angle_gamma   90.00
#
_symmetry.space_group_name_H-M   'P 1'
#
loop_
_entity.id
_entity.type
_entity.pdbx_description
1 polymer ?
#
loop_
_entity_poly.entity_id
_entity_poly.type
_entity_poly.pdbx_seq_one_letter_code
_entity_poly.pdbx_strand_id
1 'polypeptide(L)'
;MTSMEAYSTVRTGTCPERLAAAAGLALALVLLRVPFRHTVRAARLARRLGRRELEAARAEALVGAVRHTARWWPGRAACMETSLGAVLAAAPLGRRLDWHLGARFAPPPVEYHAWAELPGHAPVGEYTDAGWRHHTALTI
;
A
#
# COMPACT_ATOMS: atom_id res chain seq x y z
N MET A 1 18.83 13.04 -25.42
CA MET A 1 19.39 11.89 -24.70
C MET A 1 20.04 12.41 -23.42
N THR A 2 19.27 12.44 -22.32
CA THR A 2 19.72 12.52 -20.92
C THR A 2 18.45 12.45 -20.06
N SER A 3 17.88 11.24 -19.95
CA SER A 3 16.79 10.95 -19.01
C SER A 3 17.33 9.88 -18.07
N MET A 4 18.05 10.30 -17.02
CA MET A 4 18.59 9.38 -16.01
C MET A 4 18.79 10.01 -14.62
N GLU A 5 18.20 11.17 -14.35
CA GLU A 5 18.18 11.76 -13.00
C GLU A 5 16.76 11.78 -12.45
N ALA A 6 16.42 10.72 -11.70
CA ALA A 6 15.58 10.75 -10.48
C ALA A 6 15.17 9.33 -10.05
N TYR A 7 16.06 8.34 -10.12
CA TYR A 7 16.06 7.28 -9.11
C TYR A 7 16.64 7.88 -7.83
N SER A 8 15.96 8.89 -7.27
CA SER A 8 16.20 9.32 -5.90
C SER A 8 15.78 8.13 -5.06
N THR A 9 16.79 7.42 -4.56
CA THR A 9 16.67 6.55 -3.40
C THR A 9 16.22 7.44 -2.25
N VAL A 10 14.93 7.79 -2.22
CA VAL A 10 14.29 8.47 -1.11
C VAL A 10 14.60 7.59 0.07
N ARG A 11 15.57 8.08 0.85
CA ARG A 11 16.17 7.48 2.02
C ARG A 11 15.04 6.80 2.76
N THR A 12 14.98 5.47 2.68
CA THR A 12 13.98 4.65 3.37
C THR A 12 13.85 5.24 4.76
N GLY A 13 12.65 5.66 5.14
CA GLY A 13 12.40 6.65 6.20
C GLY A 13 13.15 6.43 7.52
N THR A 14 12.87 7.28 8.50
CA THR A 14 13.39 7.11 9.87
C THR A 14 13.33 5.63 10.32
N CYS A 15 14.27 5.15 11.14
CA CYS A 15 14.26 3.76 11.65
C CYS A 15 12.87 3.24 12.06
N PRO A 16 11.99 4.01 12.75
CA PRO A 16 10.62 3.58 13.01
C PRO A 16 9.75 3.36 11.76
N GLU A 17 9.91 4.15 10.70
CA GLU A 17 9.18 3.95 9.43
C GLU A 17 9.63 2.67 8.73
N ARG A 18 10.92 2.31 8.79
CA ARG A 18 11.43 1.03 8.25
C ARG A 18 10.92 -0.17 9.04
N LEU A 19 10.92 -0.07 10.37
CA LEU A 19 10.37 -1.10 11.25
C LEU A 19 8.87 -1.25 11.06
N ALA A 20 8.14 -0.14 10.92
CA ALA A 20 6.71 -0.14 10.62
C ALA A 20 6.42 -0.80 9.27
N ALA A 21 7.20 -0.50 8.23
CA ALA A 21 7.06 -1.13 6.91
C ALA A 21 7.29 -2.65 6.98
N ALA A 22 8.33 -3.10 7.68
CA ALA A 22 8.61 -4.53 7.86
C ALA A 22 7.52 -5.24 8.68
N ALA A 23 7.09 -4.64 9.80
CA ALA A 23 6.03 -5.18 10.64
C ALA A 23 4.69 -5.22 9.89
N GLY A 24 4.36 -4.17 9.15
CA GLY A 24 3.15 -4.07 8.33
C GLY A 24 3.13 -5.16 7.25
N LEU A 25 4.24 -5.35 6.53
CA LEU A 25 4.36 -6.41 5.53
C LEU A 25 4.26 -7.81 6.14
N ALA A 26 4.98 -8.07 7.24
CA ALA A 26 4.93 -9.36 7.93
C ALA A 26 3.50 -9.68 8.39
N LEU A 27 2.81 -8.70 8.97
CA LEU A 27 1.42 -8.86 9.39
C LEU A 27 0.48 -9.08 8.19
N ALA A 28 0.67 -8.35 7.07
CA ALA A 28 -0.09 -8.58 5.85
C ALA A 28 0.08 -10.01 5.33
N LEU A 29 1.30 -10.52 5.28
CA LEU A 29 1.61 -11.89 4.84
C LEU A 29 0.91 -12.93 5.73
N VAL A 30 0.92 -12.75 7.05
CA VAL A 30 0.23 -13.66 7.97
C VAL A 30 -1.29 -13.57 7.81
N LEU A 31 -1.84 -12.36 7.73
CA LEU A 31 -3.28 -12.13 7.62
C LEU A 31 -3.88 -12.70 6.34
N LEU A 32 -3.14 -12.60 5.23
CA LEU A 32 -3.57 -13.14 3.93
C LEU A 32 -3.49 -14.68 3.86
N ARG A 33 -2.89 -15.34 4.86
CA ARG A 33 -2.89 -16.82 5.00
C ARG A 33 -3.99 -17.35 5.91
N VAL A 34 -4.69 -16.47 6.63
CA VAL A 34 -5.84 -16.83 7.48
C VAL A 34 -7.14 -16.38 6.81
N PRO A 35 -8.33 -16.77 7.32
CA PRO A 35 -9.59 -16.36 6.71
C PRO A 35 -9.70 -14.84 6.54
N PHE A 36 -10.09 -14.39 5.35
CA PHE A 36 -10.06 -12.98 4.90
C PHE A 36 -10.77 -11.99 5.85
N ARG A 37 -11.73 -12.47 6.66
CA ARG A 37 -12.36 -11.69 7.74
C ARG A 37 -11.35 -11.06 8.71
N HIS A 38 -10.21 -11.71 8.95
CA HIS A 38 -9.16 -11.19 9.84
C HIS A 38 -8.41 -10.04 9.18
N THR A 39 -8.12 -10.16 7.89
CA THR A 39 -7.57 -9.08 7.06
C THR A 39 -8.46 -7.85 7.07
N VAL A 40 -9.76 -8.03 6.82
CA VAL A 40 -10.74 -6.94 6.84
C VAL A 40 -10.82 -6.28 8.23
N ARG A 41 -10.80 -7.07 9.31
CA ARG A 41 -10.80 -6.55 10.68
C ARG A 41 -9.54 -5.75 10.98
N ALA A 42 -8.37 -6.24 10.57
CA ALA A 42 -7.10 -5.56 10.78
C ALA A 42 -7.02 -4.24 9.98
N ALA A 43 -7.44 -4.24 8.71
CA ALA A 43 -7.50 -3.03 7.89
C ALA A 43 -8.47 -1.98 8.50
N ARG A 44 -9.65 -2.41 8.97
CA ARG A 44 -10.59 -1.52 9.67
C ARG A 44 -10.00 -0.96 10.96
N LEU A 45 -9.26 -1.77 11.72
CA LEU A 45 -8.59 -1.33 12.94
C LEU A 45 -7.49 -0.32 12.62
N ALA A 46 -6.64 -0.61 11.64
CA ALA A 46 -5.59 0.29 11.17
C ALA A 46 -6.14 1.66 10.77
N ARG A 47 -7.24 1.67 10.00
CA ARG A 47 -7.93 2.91 9.63
C ARG A 47 -8.49 3.68 10.83
N ARG A 48 -9.04 2.99 11.85
CA ARG A 48 -9.53 3.64 13.08
C ARG A 48 -8.39 4.23 13.92
N LEU A 49 -7.23 3.60 13.91
CA LEU A 49 -6.04 4.07 14.63
C LEU A 49 -5.37 5.27 13.91
N GLY A 50 -5.50 5.34 12.58
CA GLY A 50 -5.06 6.48 11.79
C GLY A 50 -5.96 7.70 12.01
N ARG A 51 -5.51 8.67 12.82
CA ARG A 51 -6.27 9.91 13.09
C ARG A 51 -5.76 11.12 12.33
N ARG A 52 -4.52 11.07 11.83
CA ARG A 52 -3.88 12.18 11.10
C ARG A 52 -3.78 11.85 9.62
N GLU A 53 -4.09 12.84 8.80
CA GLU A 53 -3.80 12.78 7.37
C GLU A 53 -2.30 12.61 7.14
N LEU A 54 -1.99 11.89 6.07
CA LEU A 54 -0.64 11.62 5.63
C LEU A 54 -0.40 12.42 4.36
N GLU A 55 0.71 13.13 4.30
CA GLU A 55 1.12 13.85 3.10
C GLU A 55 1.44 12.86 1.97
N ALA A 56 1.07 13.20 0.74
CA ALA A 56 1.24 12.35 -0.44
C ALA A 56 2.66 11.78 -0.59
N ALA A 57 3.68 12.64 -0.51
CA ALA A 57 5.08 12.22 -0.62
C ALA A 57 5.48 11.20 0.46
N ARG A 58 4.92 11.31 1.66
CA ARG A 58 5.21 10.40 2.77
C ARG A 58 4.45 9.08 2.64
N ALA A 59 3.23 9.12 2.10
CA ALA A 59 2.48 7.93 1.75
C ALA A 59 3.20 7.12 0.66
N GLU A 60 3.69 7.79 -0.39
CA GLU A 60 4.49 7.15 -1.44
C GLU A 60 5.79 6.55 -0.89
N ALA A 61 6.49 7.27 -0.02
CA ALA A 61 7.69 6.76 0.64
C ALA A 61 7.39 5.51 1.49
N LEU A 62 6.26 5.46 2.19
CA LEU A 62 5.85 4.30 2.99
C LEU A 62 5.51 3.09 2.11
N VAL A 63 4.73 3.28 1.05
CA VAL A 63 4.43 2.23 0.06
C VAL A 63 5.72 1.75 -0.60
N GLY A 64 6.61 2.66 -0.98
CA GLY A 64 7.94 2.37 -1.52
C GLY A 64 8.80 1.56 -0.55
N ALA A 65 8.80 1.90 0.74
CA ALA A 65 9.52 1.16 1.77
C ALA A 65 8.98 -0.28 1.92
N VAL A 66 7.66 -0.46 1.96
CA VAL A 66 7.03 -1.79 2.03
C VAL A 66 7.35 -2.62 0.78
N ARG A 67 7.24 -2.02 -0.42
CA ARG A 67 7.62 -2.67 -1.68
C ARG A 67 9.10 -3.04 -1.70
N HIS A 68 9.97 -2.19 -1.16
CA HIS A 68 11.40 -2.50 -1.04
C HIS A 68 11.63 -3.68 -0.09
N THR A 69 11.00 -3.68 1.10
CA THR A 69 11.08 -4.81 2.04
C THR A 69 10.57 -6.11 1.41
N ALA A 70 9.50 -6.04 0.61
CA ALA A 70 8.94 -7.18 -0.08
C ALA A 70 9.90 -7.82 -1.09
N ARG A 71 10.86 -7.07 -1.67
CA ARG A 71 11.89 -7.63 -2.57
C ARG A 71 12.87 -8.56 -1.87
N TRP A 72 13.01 -8.45 -0.55
CA TRP A 72 13.86 -9.32 0.25
C TRP A 72 13.13 -10.58 0.76
N TRP A 73 11.81 -10.66 0.55
CA TRP A 73 11.01 -11.80 0.94
C TRP A 73 11.10 -12.91 -0.13
N PRO A 74 11.41 -14.16 0.24
CA PRO A 74 11.58 -15.25 -0.74
C PRO A 74 10.25 -15.73 -1.38
N GLY A 75 9.10 -15.32 -0.84
CA GLY A 75 7.78 -15.63 -1.40
C GLY A 75 7.25 -14.57 -2.37
N ARG A 76 6.09 -14.83 -2.97
CA ARG A 76 5.38 -13.80 -3.76
C ARG A 76 4.78 -12.74 -2.84
N ALA A 77 5.16 -11.50 -3.06
CA ALA A 77 4.49 -10.33 -2.50
C ALA A 77 3.99 -9.47 -3.68
N ALA A 78 2.68 -9.45 -3.87
CA ALA A 78 1.99 -8.77 -4.94
C ALA A 78 1.33 -7.47 -4.45
N CYS A 79 0.44 -6.92 -5.26
CA CYS A 79 -0.29 -5.69 -4.95
C CYS A 79 -1.08 -5.81 -3.65
N MET A 80 -1.63 -6.98 -3.33
CA MET A 80 -2.42 -7.19 -2.11
C MET A 80 -1.57 -7.14 -0.84
N GLU A 81 -0.44 -7.84 -0.79
CA GLU A 81 0.48 -7.86 0.34
C GLU A 81 1.10 -6.47 0.57
N THR A 82 1.50 -5.80 -0.51
CA THR A 82 2.20 -4.52 -0.42
C THR A 82 1.27 -3.36 -0.07
N SER A 83 0.08 -3.28 -0.65
CA SER A 83 -0.93 -2.27 -0.29
C SER A 83 -1.45 -2.45 1.14
N LEU A 84 -1.78 -3.68 1.54
CA LEU A 84 -2.20 -3.98 2.90
C LEU A 84 -1.06 -3.71 3.90
N GLY A 85 0.17 -4.10 3.57
CA GLY A 85 1.34 -3.84 4.39
C GLY A 85 1.55 -2.36 4.65
N ALA A 86 1.34 -1.50 3.65
CA ALA A 86 1.42 -0.05 3.81
C ALA A 86 0.31 0.50 4.72
N VAL A 87 -0.93 0.03 4.57
CA VAL A 87 -2.06 0.41 5.43
C VAL A 87 -1.81 0.02 6.89
N LEU A 88 -1.30 -1.20 7.12
CA LEU A 88 -0.94 -1.68 8.46
C LEU A 88 0.27 -0.94 9.04
N ALA A 89 1.26 -0.58 8.21
CA ALA A 89 2.42 0.19 8.62
C ALA A 89 2.08 1.65 8.98
N ALA A 90 1.03 2.22 8.38
CA ALA A 90 0.57 3.58 8.69
C ALA A 90 -0.07 3.69 10.08
N ALA A 91 -0.72 2.62 10.57
CA ALA A 91 -1.41 2.59 11.85
C ALA A 91 -0.53 2.93 13.07
N PRO A 92 0.64 2.29 13.30
CA PRO A 92 1.52 2.66 14.43
C PRO A 92 2.11 4.06 14.30
N LEU A 93 2.13 4.63 13.10
CA LEU A 93 2.54 6.02 12.85
C LEU A 93 1.40 7.02 13.12
N GLY A 94 0.21 6.54 13.50
CA GLY A 94 -0.99 7.36 13.71
C GLY A 94 -1.55 7.96 12.42
N ARG A 95 -1.18 7.39 11.27
CA ARG A 95 -1.50 7.88 9.93
C ARG A 95 -2.59 7.04 9.29
N ARG A 96 -3.41 7.68 8.45
CA ARG A 96 -4.52 7.03 7.78
C ARG A 96 -4.21 6.80 6.30
N LEU A 97 -4.41 5.55 5.87
CA LEU A 97 -4.53 5.12 4.49
C LEU A 97 -5.79 4.27 4.38
N ASP A 98 -6.58 4.49 3.35
CA ASP A 98 -7.73 3.67 3.04
C ASP A 98 -7.26 2.52 2.13
N TRP A 99 -7.80 1.31 2.35
CA TRP A 99 -7.39 0.12 1.57
C TRP A 99 -8.45 -0.22 0.54
N HIS A 100 -8.03 -0.33 -0.73
CA HIS A 100 -8.93 -0.52 -1.84
C HIS A 100 -8.61 -1.81 -2.59
N LEU A 101 -9.65 -2.54 -2.94
CA LEU A 101 -9.58 -3.69 -3.84
C LEU A 101 -10.52 -3.45 -5.00
N GLY A 102 -10.06 -3.76 -6.20
CA GLY A 102 -10.82 -3.54 -7.41
C GLY A 102 -10.35 -4.40 -8.56
N ALA A 103 -10.92 -4.14 -9.73
CA ALA A 103 -10.51 -4.78 -10.96
C ALA A 103 -10.56 -3.80 -12.13
N ARG A 104 -9.67 -4.00 -13.10
CA ARG A 104 -9.76 -3.42 -14.43
C ARG A 104 -10.39 -4.45 -15.36
N PHE A 105 -11.47 -4.08 -16.02
CA PHE A 105 -12.18 -4.96 -16.97
C PHE A 105 -11.80 -4.73 -18.43
N ALA A 106 -11.26 -3.55 -18.75
CA ALA A 106 -10.93 -3.15 -20.11
C ALA A 106 -9.56 -2.44 -20.21
N PRO A 107 -8.75 -2.77 -21.24
CA PRO A 107 -8.93 -3.88 -22.18
C PRO A 107 -8.77 -5.26 -21.49
N PRO A 108 -9.37 -6.35 -22.02
CA PRO A 108 -9.16 -7.69 -21.49
C PRO A 108 -7.67 -8.08 -21.50
N PRO A 109 -7.21 -8.93 -20.57
CA PRO A 109 -7.96 -9.68 -19.56
C PRO A 109 -8.38 -8.85 -18.33
N VAL A 110 -9.27 -9.41 -17.50
CA VAL A 110 -9.64 -8.81 -16.21
C VAL A 110 -8.44 -8.88 -15.26
N GLU A 111 -8.03 -7.73 -14.74
CA GLU A 111 -6.91 -7.61 -13.81
C GLU A 111 -7.41 -7.18 -12.43
N TYR A 112 -7.20 -8.03 -11.42
CA TYR A 112 -7.48 -7.69 -10.04
C TYR A 112 -6.32 -6.87 -9.46
N HIS A 113 -6.66 -5.77 -8.79
CA HIS A 113 -5.68 -4.89 -8.19
C HIS A 113 -6.08 -4.48 -6.78
N ALA A 114 -5.07 -4.27 -5.94
CA ALA A 114 -5.24 -3.75 -4.59
C ALA A 114 -4.25 -2.61 -4.37
N TRP A 115 -4.74 -1.48 -3.87
CA TRP A 115 -3.95 -0.28 -3.67
C TRP A 115 -4.28 0.38 -2.33
N ALA A 116 -3.36 1.22 -1.88
CA ALA A 116 -3.59 2.13 -0.76
C ALA A 116 -3.96 3.49 -1.34
N GLU A 117 -4.91 4.17 -0.72
CA GLU A 117 -5.37 5.49 -1.14
C GLU A 117 -5.31 6.45 0.04
N LEU A 118 -4.97 7.70 -0.24
CA LEU A 118 -5.14 8.77 0.73
C LEU A 118 -6.63 9.17 0.76
N PRO A 119 -7.22 9.44 1.94
CA PRO A 119 -8.62 9.82 2.01
C PRO A 119 -8.94 11.01 1.08
N GLY A 120 -9.84 10.79 0.10
CA GLY A 120 -10.25 11.82 -0.85
C GLY A 120 -9.22 12.17 -1.94
N HIS A 121 -8.20 11.35 -2.15
CA HIS A 121 -7.10 11.60 -3.08
C HIS A 121 -6.87 10.42 -4.04
N ALA A 122 -5.92 10.58 -4.95
CA ALA A 122 -5.52 9.54 -5.89
C ALA A 122 -4.83 8.33 -5.21
N PRO A 123 -4.83 7.15 -5.86
CA PRO A 123 -4.07 5.97 -5.45
C PRO A 123 -2.60 6.28 -5.18
N VAL A 124 -2.07 5.80 -4.07
CA VAL A 124 -0.69 6.07 -3.64
C VAL A 124 0.28 5.11 -4.31
N GLY A 125 1.28 5.65 -5.01
CA GLY A 125 2.35 4.86 -5.61
C GLY A 125 1.93 4.05 -6.84
N GLU A 126 0.81 4.43 -7.47
CA GLU A 126 0.33 3.88 -8.74
C GLU A 126 0.48 4.92 -9.85
N TYR A 127 0.81 4.48 -11.06
CA TYR A 127 0.97 5.39 -12.19
C TYR A 127 -0.41 5.75 -12.77
N THR A 128 -0.89 6.96 -12.50
CA THR A 128 -2.23 7.41 -12.89
C THR A 128 -2.30 8.26 -14.16
N ASP A 129 -1.16 8.64 -14.76
CA ASP A 129 -1.11 9.57 -15.91
C ASP A 129 -1.85 9.05 -17.16
N ALA A 130 -1.99 7.73 -17.32
CA ALA A 130 -2.73 7.10 -18.42
C ALA A 130 -4.25 6.99 -18.17
N GLY A 131 -4.74 7.57 -17.07
CA GLY A 131 -6.11 7.47 -16.57
C GLY A 131 -6.32 6.25 -15.67
N TRP A 132 -6.98 6.46 -14.53
CA TRP A 132 -7.33 5.39 -13.60
C TRP A 132 -8.53 4.58 -14.13
N ARG A 133 -8.32 3.28 -14.37
CA ARG A 133 -9.34 2.39 -14.97
C ARG A 133 -9.73 1.21 -14.08
N HIS A 134 -9.31 1.22 -12.82
CA HIS A 134 -9.72 0.20 -11.86
C HIS A 134 -11.02 0.63 -11.19
N HIS A 135 -12.00 -0.27 -11.22
CA HIS A 135 -13.25 -0.09 -10.50
C HIS A 135 -13.09 -0.66 -9.09
N THR A 136 -13.32 0.18 -8.09
CA THR A 136 -13.27 -0.22 -6.67
C THR A 136 -14.47 -1.11 -6.34
N ALA A 137 -14.18 -2.31 -5.86
CA ALA A 137 -15.18 -3.25 -5.36
C ALA A 137 -15.30 -3.19 -3.82
N LEU A 138 -14.19 -2.87 -3.14
CA LEU A 138 -14.14 -2.77 -1.69
C LEU A 138 -13.23 -1.61 -1.27
N THR A 139 -13.71 -0.79 -0.35
CA THR A 139 -12.94 0.24 0.36
C THR A 139 -13.06 0.00 1.85
N ILE A 140 -11.94 0.02 2.56
CA ILE A 140 -11.88 -0.12 4.01
C ILE A 140 -11.30 1.12 4.65
#